data_AF-A0AAV0MYX4-F1
#
_entry.id   AF-A0AAV0MYX4-F1
#
_cell.length_a   1.000
_cell.length_b   1.000
_cell.length_c   1.000
_cell.angle_alpha   90.00
_cell.angle_beta   90.00
_cell.angle_gamma   90.00
#
_symmetry.space_group_name_H-M   'P 1'
#
loop_
_entity.id
_entity.type
_entity.pdbx_description
1 polymer ?
#
loop_
_entity_poly.entity_id
_entity_poly.type
_entity_poly.pdbx_seq_one_letter_code
_entity_poly.pdbx_strand_id
1 'polypeptide(L)'
;MRYSLLAGGKRVRPVLCLAACEMVGGDQSLALPMACATEMVHTMSLIHDDLPCMDDDDLRRGLPTSHKKYGEDTAILAGDALLSLSFEHVAARTPSTVSPDRVVRAIAELGSAVGSAGLVAGQIVDIASEGDVDVTLEVSAHINKYINK
;
A
#
# COMPACT_ATOMS: atom_id res chain seq x y z
N MET A 1 -2.51 12.65 -4.95
CA MET A 1 -3.06 11.31 -5.29
C MET A 1 -2.69 10.84 -6.69
N ARG A 2 -3.34 11.34 -7.77
CA ARG A 2 -3.14 10.84 -9.15
C ARG A 2 -1.70 10.88 -9.63
N TYR A 3 -0.97 11.94 -9.29
CA TYR A 3 0.44 12.10 -9.65
C TYR A 3 1.25 10.86 -9.26
N SER A 4 1.24 10.47 -7.98
CA SER A 4 1.99 9.32 -7.47
C SER A 4 1.39 7.98 -7.93
N LEU A 5 0.06 7.83 -7.88
CA LEU A 5 -0.61 6.56 -8.21
C LEU A 5 -0.42 6.17 -9.68
N LEU A 6 -0.41 7.15 -10.58
CA LEU A 6 -0.31 6.95 -12.02
C LEU A 6 1.11 7.16 -12.57
N ALA A 7 2.11 7.37 -11.72
CA ALA A 7 3.53 7.50 -12.10
C ALA A 7 4.19 6.18 -12.55
N GLY A 8 3.42 5.22 -13.08
CA GLY A 8 3.89 3.90 -13.47
C GLY A 8 4.20 2.97 -12.28
N GLY A 9 5.16 2.07 -12.45
CA GLY A 9 5.53 1.04 -11.47
C GLY A 9 5.26 -0.37 -11.97
N LYS A 10 5.84 -1.38 -11.29
CA LYS A 10 5.75 -2.79 -11.68
C LYS A 10 4.36 -3.41 -11.51
N ARG A 11 3.51 -2.81 -10.66
CA ARG A 11 2.15 -3.29 -10.31
C ARG A 11 2.12 -4.74 -9.81
N VAL A 12 3.16 -5.15 -9.06
CA VAL A 12 3.28 -6.52 -8.54
C VAL A 12 2.09 -6.89 -7.66
N ARG A 13 1.67 -6.00 -6.75
CA ARG A 13 0.56 -6.24 -5.82
C ARG A 13 -0.78 -6.45 -6.54
N PRO A 14 -1.20 -5.59 -7.49
CA PRO A 14 -2.33 -5.86 -8.37
C PRO A 14 -2.24 -7.20 -9.10
N VAL A 15 -1.10 -7.49 -9.74
CA VAL A 15 -0.92 -8.72 -10.52
C VAL A 15 -1.07 -9.96 -9.64
N LEU A 16 -0.50 -9.96 -8.42
CA LEU A 16 -0.66 -11.05 -7.48
C LEU A 16 -2.11 -11.22 -7.02
N CYS A 17 -2.83 -10.13 -6.76
CA CYS A 17 -4.24 -10.17 -6.38
C CYS A 17 -5.12 -10.79 -7.49
N LEU A 18 -4.91 -10.35 -8.74
CA LEU A 18 -5.64 -10.88 -9.89
C LEU A 18 -5.30 -12.35 -10.15
N ALA A 19 -4.01 -12.70 -10.15
CA ALA A 19 -3.55 -14.07 -10.36
C ALA A 19 -4.07 -15.03 -9.27
N ALA A 20 -4.15 -14.58 -8.01
CA ALA A 20 -4.73 -15.37 -6.93
C ALA A 20 -6.23 -15.63 -7.14
N CYS A 21 -6.97 -14.65 -7.68
CA CYS A 21 -8.38 -14.83 -8.01
C CYS A 21 -8.56 -15.85 -9.15
N GLU A 22 -7.78 -15.74 -10.22
CA GLU A 22 -7.83 -16.67 -11.34
C GLU A 22 -7.41 -18.09 -10.96
N MET A 23 -6.37 -18.23 -10.14
CA MET A 23 -5.85 -19.52 -9.69
C MET A 23 -6.91 -20.37 -8.97
N VAL A 24 -7.88 -19.73 -8.29
CA VAL A 24 -8.98 -20.41 -7.60
C VAL A 24 -10.27 -20.46 -8.44
N GLY A 25 -10.19 -20.13 -9.74
CA GLY A 25 -11.29 -20.21 -10.70
C GLY A 25 -12.19 -18.98 -10.78
N GLY A 26 -11.77 -17.84 -10.20
CA GLY A 26 -12.47 -16.57 -10.33
C GLY A 26 -12.10 -15.81 -11.61
N ASP A 27 -12.95 -14.88 -12.03
CA ASP A 27 -12.65 -13.93 -13.10
C ASP A 27 -11.93 -12.69 -12.55
N GLN A 28 -10.92 -12.17 -13.27
CA GLN A 28 -10.14 -11.01 -12.84
C GLN A 28 -11.00 -9.79 -12.49
N SER A 29 -12.13 -9.58 -13.19
CA SER A 29 -13.02 -8.44 -12.93
C SER A 29 -13.61 -8.44 -11.52
N LEU A 30 -13.71 -9.62 -10.88
CA LEU A 30 -14.17 -9.76 -9.50
C LEU A 30 -13.16 -9.22 -8.49
N ALA A 31 -11.86 -9.31 -8.81
CA ALA A 31 -10.76 -8.90 -7.94
C ALA A 31 -10.18 -7.52 -8.30
N LEU A 32 -10.53 -6.96 -9.46
CA LEU A 32 -9.97 -5.69 -9.94
C LEU A 32 -10.10 -4.53 -8.93
N PRO A 33 -11.23 -4.33 -8.22
CA PRO A 33 -11.32 -3.30 -7.18
C PRO A 33 -10.36 -3.52 -6.02
N MET A 34 -10.17 -4.79 -5.59
CA MET A 34 -9.18 -5.12 -4.57
C MET A 34 -7.75 -4.92 -5.08
N ALA A 35 -7.46 -5.31 -6.32
CA ALA A 35 -6.16 -5.06 -6.94
C ALA A 35 -5.83 -3.57 -6.97
N CYS A 36 -6.78 -2.73 -7.38
CA CYS A 36 -6.65 -1.26 -7.31
C CYS A 36 -6.42 -0.77 -5.88
N ALA A 37 -7.18 -1.26 -4.90
CA ALA A 37 -7.04 -0.87 -3.51
C ALA A 37 -5.66 -1.19 -2.93
N THR A 38 -5.09 -2.36 -3.25
CA THR A 38 -3.73 -2.72 -2.82
C THR A 38 -2.67 -1.79 -3.41
N GLU A 39 -2.84 -1.29 -4.64
CA GLU A 39 -1.92 -0.33 -5.24
C GLU A 39 -2.12 1.09 -4.70
N MET A 40 -3.34 1.46 -4.30
CA MET A 40 -3.62 2.72 -3.60
C MET A 40 -2.90 2.75 -2.24
N VAL A 41 -3.02 1.66 -1.47
CA VAL A 41 -2.30 1.47 -0.20
C VAL A 41 -0.78 1.51 -0.41
N HIS A 42 -0.28 0.77 -1.40
CA HIS A 42 1.15 0.80 -1.70
C HIS A 42 1.64 2.19 -2.10
N THR A 43 0.86 2.91 -2.91
CA THR A 43 1.22 4.27 -3.31
C THR A 43 1.21 5.21 -2.12
N MET A 44 0.22 5.14 -1.22
CA MET A 44 0.18 6.02 -0.07
C MET A 44 1.34 5.77 0.89
N SER A 45 1.75 4.51 1.09
CA SER A 45 2.90 4.22 1.94
C SER A 45 4.15 4.85 1.37
N LEU A 46 4.39 4.75 0.06
CA LEU A 46 5.54 5.39 -0.59
C LEU A 46 5.48 6.93 -0.52
N ILE A 47 4.30 7.53 -0.60
CA ILE A 47 4.16 8.99 -0.45
C ILE A 47 4.60 9.42 0.95
N HIS A 48 4.23 8.65 1.98
CA HIS A 48 4.58 8.94 3.36
C HIS A 48 6.05 8.62 3.66
N ASP A 49 6.57 7.49 3.15
CA ASP A 49 7.99 7.12 3.25
C ASP A 49 8.89 8.20 2.63
N ASP A 50 8.46 8.84 1.54
CA ASP A 50 9.24 9.91 0.89
C ASP A 50 9.32 11.21 1.71
N LEU A 51 8.61 11.37 2.84
CA LEU A 51 8.60 12.63 3.60
C LEU A 51 9.95 12.91 4.29
N PRO A 52 10.28 14.19 4.58
CA PRO A 52 11.53 14.54 5.27
C PRO A 52 11.71 13.93 6.66
N CYS A 53 10.62 13.52 7.31
CA CYS A 53 10.65 12.84 8.61
C CYS A 53 10.80 11.31 8.50
N MET A 54 10.88 10.77 7.29
CA MET A 54 11.01 9.36 6.95
C MET A 54 12.29 9.18 6.11
N ASP A 55 12.21 8.77 4.84
CA ASP A 55 13.39 8.55 3.98
C ASP A 55 14.00 9.87 3.44
N ASP A 56 13.29 11.01 3.51
CA ASP A 56 13.69 12.32 2.93
C ASP A 56 14.09 12.24 1.44
N ASP A 57 13.37 11.40 0.68
CA ASP A 57 13.65 11.17 -0.73
C ASP A 57 13.16 12.34 -1.61
N ASP A 58 14.08 12.93 -2.39
CA ASP A 58 13.75 13.98 -3.36
C ASP A 58 13.14 13.44 -4.66
N LEU A 59 13.48 12.19 -5.02
CA LEU A 59 13.11 11.57 -6.28
C LEU A 59 12.58 10.15 -6.08
N ARG A 60 11.49 9.82 -6.78
CA ARG A 60 10.97 8.46 -6.91
C ARG A 60 10.75 8.13 -8.38
N ARG A 61 11.38 7.03 -8.82
CA ARG A 61 11.34 6.56 -10.23
C ARG A 61 11.76 7.65 -11.23
N GLY A 62 12.76 8.45 -10.85
CA GLY A 62 13.29 9.55 -11.67
C GLY A 62 12.39 10.80 -11.74
N LEU A 63 11.31 10.86 -10.96
CA LEU A 63 10.43 12.02 -10.87
C LEU A 63 10.49 12.63 -9.46
N PRO A 64 10.24 13.94 -9.29
CA PRO A 64 10.11 14.54 -7.96
C PRO A 64 9.08 13.79 -7.10
N THR A 65 9.41 13.53 -5.83
CA THR A 65 8.46 12.93 -4.89
C THR A 65 7.26 13.85 -4.65
N SER A 66 6.20 13.32 -4.05
CA SER A 66 4.93 14.05 -3.89
C SER A 66 5.13 15.35 -3.11
N HIS A 67 5.95 15.31 -2.04
CA HIS A 67 6.18 16.46 -1.18
C HIS A 67 7.07 17.51 -1.88
N LYS A 68 8.06 17.10 -2.68
CA LYS A 68 8.85 18.04 -3.50
C LYS A 68 8.03 18.76 -4.55
N LYS A 69 7.01 18.09 -5.09
CA LYS A 69 6.17 18.68 -6.14
C LYS A 69 5.03 19.54 -5.59
N TYR A 70 4.44 19.17 -4.45
CA TYR A 70 3.18 19.74 -3.97
C TYR A 70 3.23 20.27 -2.53
N GLY A 71 4.34 20.13 -1.81
CA GLY A 71 4.44 20.41 -0.38
C GLY A 71 4.12 19.19 0.49
N GLU A 72 4.67 19.19 1.70
CA GLU A 72 4.52 18.11 2.68
C GLU A 72 3.07 17.92 3.12
N ASP A 73 2.37 19.02 3.41
CA ASP A 73 0.95 19.03 3.80
C ASP A 73 0.06 18.34 2.75
N THR A 74 0.27 18.67 1.48
CA THR A 74 -0.47 18.07 0.36
C THR A 74 -0.07 16.60 0.16
N ALA A 75 1.19 16.25 0.40
CA ALA A 75 1.65 14.86 0.31
C ALA A 75 1.03 13.99 1.42
N ILE A 76 1.02 14.46 2.67
CA ILE A 76 0.37 13.78 3.80
C ILE A 76 -1.10 13.50 3.47
N LEU A 77 -1.85 14.55 3.12
CA LEU A 77 -3.28 14.43 2.79
C LEU A 77 -3.55 13.57 1.55
N ALA A 78 -2.63 13.57 0.58
CA ALA A 78 -2.73 12.68 -0.58
C ALA A 78 -2.57 11.21 -0.20
N GLY A 79 -1.71 10.89 0.77
CA GLY A 79 -1.57 9.55 1.31
C GLY A 79 -2.81 9.13 2.09
N ASP A 80 -3.30 9.98 2.99
CA ASP A 80 -4.50 9.72 3.80
C ASP A 80 -5.74 9.48 2.93
N ALA A 81 -5.92 10.31 1.90
CA ALA A 81 -7.02 10.17 0.96
C ALA A 81 -6.93 8.88 0.13
N LEU A 82 -5.72 8.42 -0.22
CA LEU A 82 -5.53 7.16 -0.94
C LEU A 82 -5.83 5.95 -0.05
N LEU A 83 -5.45 6.00 1.23
CA LEU A 83 -5.80 4.96 2.20
C LEU A 83 -7.32 4.87 2.34
N SER A 84 -7.99 6.00 2.58
CA SER A 84 -9.45 6.05 2.70
C SER A 84 -10.15 5.54 1.43
N LEU A 85 -9.70 6.02 0.26
CA LEU A 85 -10.23 5.61 -1.04
C LEU A 85 -10.04 4.11 -1.29
N SER A 86 -8.98 3.49 -0.79
CA SER A 86 -8.77 2.04 -0.98
C SER A 86 -9.92 1.21 -0.41
N PHE A 87 -10.40 1.55 0.79
CA PHE A 87 -11.50 0.84 1.44
C PHE A 87 -12.84 1.16 0.78
N GLU A 88 -13.09 2.45 0.48
CA GLU A 88 -14.27 2.88 -0.26
C GLU A 88 -14.36 2.17 -1.62
N HIS A 89 -13.24 2.09 -2.35
CA HIS A 89 -13.19 1.51 -3.68
C HIS A 89 -13.53 0.01 -3.67
N VAL A 90 -13.03 -0.75 -2.69
CA VAL A 90 -13.43 -2.16 -2.52
C VAL A 90 -14.93 -2.26 -2.23
N ALA A 91 -15.43 -1.49 -1.28
CA ALA A 91 -16.84 -1.55 -0.88
C ALA A 91 -17.80 -1.15 -2.01
N ALA A 92 -17.47 -0.08 -2.75
CA ALA A 92 -18.37 0.54 -3.72
C ALA A 92 -18.23 -0.03 -5.15
N ARG A 93 -17.09 -0.63 -5.50
CA ARG A 93 -16.81 -1.07 -6.88
C ARG A 93 -16.70 -2.57 -7.07
N THR A 94 -16.66 -3.36 -6.00
CA THR A 94 -16.75 -4.82 -6.13
C THR A 94 -18.08 -5.21 -6.78
N PRO A 95 -18.09 -6.05 -7.83
CA PRO A 95 -19.33 -6.45 -8.51
C PRO A 95 -20.36 -7.02 -7.54
N SER A 96 -21.64 -6.70 -7.75
CA SER A 96 -22.76 -7.16 -6.92
C SER A 96 -22.97 -8.67 -6.93
N THR A 97 -22.32 -9.39 -7.86
CA THR A 97 -22.27 -10.85 -7.89
C THR A 97 -21.41 -11.45 -6.77
N VAL A 98 -20.53 -10.66 -6.13
CA VAL A 98 -19.81 -11.03 -4.92
C VAL A 98 -20.67 -10.71 -3.71
N SER A 99 -20.87 -11.68 -2.81
CA SER A 99 -21.71 -11.45 -1.63
C SER A 99 -21.14 -10.36 -0.71
N PRO A 100 -21.99 -9.54 -0.07
CA PRO A 100 -21.54 -8.51 0.88
C PRO A 100 -20.61 -9.04 1.97
N ASP A 101 -20.87 -10.24 2.51
CA ASP A 101 -20.03 -10.86 3.54
C ASP A 101 -18.59 -11.09 3.05
N ARG A 102 -18.41 -11.48 1.78
CA ARG A 102 -17.08 -11.65 1.18
C ARG A 102 -16.38 -10.31 0.99
N VAL A 103 -17.12 -9.26 0.63
CA VAL A 103 -16.58 -7.90 0.51
C VAL A 103 -16.12 -7.38 1.87
N VAL A 104 -16.96 -7.51 2.91
CA VAL A 104 -16.62 -7.11 4.28
C VAL A 104 -15.40 -7.88 4.78
N ARG A 105 -15.32 -9.19 4.55
CA ARG A 105 -14.14 -9.99 4.89
C ARG A 105 -12.90 -9.47 4.17
N ALA A 106 -12.98 -9.19 2.87
CA ALA A 106 -11.85 -8.69 2.09
C ALA A 106 -11.36 -7.31 2.59
N ILE A 107 -12.28 -6.43 2.99
CA ILE A 107 -11.98 -5.13 3.63
C ILE A 107 -11.27 -5.32 4.97
N ALA A 108 -11.73 -6.28 5.79
CA ALA A 108 -11.11 -6.59 7.08
C ALA A 108 -9.68 -7.14 6.90
N GLU A 109 -9.46 -8.03 5.92
CA GLU A 109 -8.12 -8.53 5.59
C GLU A 109 -7.19 -7.41 5.11
N LEU A 110 -7.68 -6.50 4.25
CA LEU A 110 -6.91 -5.32 3.83
C LEU A 110 -6.55 -4.44 5.04
N GLY A 111 -7.51 -4.17 5.92
CA GLY A 111 -7.28 -3.37 7.13
C GLY A 111 -6.25 -4.01 8.07
N SER A 112 -6.32 -5.33 8.27
CA SER A 112 -5.35 -6.08 9.07
C SER A 112 -3.95 -6.05 8.45
N ALA A 113 -3.85 -6.21 7.14
CA ALA A 113 -2.58 -6.19 6.42
C ALA A 113 -1.89 -4.82 6.43
N VAL A 114 -2.65 -3.72 6.54
CA VAL A 114 -2.10 -2.35 6.52
C VAL A 114 -1.85 -1.81 7.93
N GLY A 115 -2.67 -2.20 8.92
CA GLY A 115 -2.66 -1.63 10.25
C GLY A 115 -1.47 -2.05 11.15
N SER A 116 -1.70 -1.97 12.47
CA SER A 116 -0.69 -2.12 13.52
C SER A 116 -0.11 -3.54 13.70
N ALA A 117 -0.57 -4.52 12.93
CA ALA A 117 0.00 -5.86 12.87
C ALA A 117 0.56 -6.20 11.46
N GLY A 118 0.59 -5.21 10.58
CA GLY A 118 0.92 -5.31 9.16
C GLY A 118 1.94 -4.26 8.73
N LEU A 119 1.67 -3.60 7.59
CA LEU A 119 2.54 -2.60 6.97
C LEU A 119 3.06 -1.56 7.97
N VAL A 120 2.17 -0.93 8.75
CA VAL A 120 2.56 0.12 9.70
C VAL A 120 3.44 -0.43 10.81
N ALA A 121 3.19 -1.66 11.29
CA ALA A 121 4.05 -2.30 12.28
C ALA A 121 5.47 -2.48 11.74
N GLY A 122 5.57 -2.96 10.49
CA GLY A 122 6.85 -3.04 9.79
C GLY A 122 7.57 -1.70 9.76
N GLN A 123 6.89 -0.65 9.28
CA GLN A 123 7.46 0.71 9.18
C GLN A 123 7.99 1.23 10.52
N ILE A 124 7.24 1.03 11.61
CA ILE A 124 7.71 1.44 12.95
C ILE A 124 8.96 0.67 13.36
N VAL A 125 9.02 -0.63 13.09
CA VAL A 125 10.21 -1.45 13.41
C VAL A 125 11.40 -1.04 12.55
N ASP A 126 11.19 -0.71 11.28
CA ASP A 126 12.24 -0.27 10.35
C ASP A 126 12.89 1.02 10.86
N ILE A 127 12.09 2.06 11.11
CA ILE A 127 12.55 3.35 11.67
C ILE A 127 13.27 3.15 13.01
N ALA A 128 12.71 2.31 13.90
CA ALA A 128 13.31 2.06 15.21
C ALA A 128 14.64 1.28 15.14
N SER A 129 14.91 0.60 14.02
CA SER A 129 16.13 -0.17 13.77
C SER A 129 17.17 0.61 12.96
N GLU A 130 16.86 1.82 12.48
CA GLU A 130 17.82 2.64 11.75
C GLU A 130 19.03 3.01 12.60
N GLY A 131 20.23 2.75 12.07
CA GLY A 131 21.49 3.01 12.76
C GLY A 131 21.90 1.94 13.79
N ASP A 132 21.09 0.90 14.00
CA ASP A 132 21.46 -0.26 14.81
C ASP A 132 22.38 -1.21 14.00
N VAL A 133 23.56 -1.50 14.54
CA VAL A 133 24.56 -2.38 13.92
C VAL A 133 24.38 -3.85 14.29
N ASP A 134 23.53 -4.14 15.27
CA ASP A 134 23.28 -5.49 15.83
C ASP A 134 21.89 -6.04 15.46
N VAL A 135 21.27 -5.51 14.38
CA VAL A 135 19.97 -5.99 13.89
C VAL A 135 20.02 -7.50 13.60
N THR A 136 19.21 -8.27 14.31
CA THR A 136 19.16 -9.72 14.15
C THR A 136 18.45 -10.11 12.86
N LEU A 137 18.74 -11.33 12.38
CA LEU A 137 18.04 -11.91 11.23
C LEU A 137 16.52 -11.99 11.45
N GLU A 138 16.07 -12.16 12.68
CA GLU A 138 14.65 -12.21 13.04
C GLU A 138 13.97 -10.85 12.85
N VAL A 139 14.63 -9.76 13.28
CA VAL A 139 14.12 -8.39 13.10
C VAL A 139 14.09 -8.03 11.62
N SER A 140 15.17 -8.34 10.87
CA SER A 140 15.20 -8.12 9.42
C SER A 140 14.12 -8.92 8.68
N ALA A 141 13.86 -10.17 9.08
CA ALA A 141 12.78 -10.97 8.51
C ALA A 141 11.39 -10.38 8.83
N HIS A 142 11.21 -9.82 10.02
CA HIS A 142 9.97 -9.14 10.40
C HIS A 142 9.72 -7.90 9.54
N ILE A 143 10.71 -7.03 9.34
CA ILE A 143 10.62 -5.84 8.47
C ILE A 143 10.25 -6.24 7.04
N ASN A 144 11.02 -7.18 6.45
CA ASN A 144 10.84 -7.61 5.07
C ASN A 144 9.48 -8.29 4.80
N LYS A 145 8.89 -8.91 5.83
CA LYS A 145 7.55 -9.50 5.73
C LYS A 145 6.47 -8.46 5.40
N TYR A 146 6.65 -7.21 5.85
CA TYR A 146 5.61 -6.19 5.80
C TYR A 146 5.90 -5.02 4.86
N ILE A 147 7.17 -4.71 4.60
CA ILE A 147 7.53 -3.44 3.95
C ILE A 147 7.96 -3.58 2.48
N ASN A 148 8.50 -4.73 2.06
CA ASN A 148 9.11 -4.98 0.72
C ASN A 148 8.93 -3.83 -0.32
N LYS A 149 9.91 -2.92 -0.33
CA LYS A 149 10.03 -1.75 -1.21
C LYS A 149 10.23 -2.17 -2.68
#